data_AF-A0A414S884-F1
#
_entry.id   AF-A0A414S884-F1
#
_cell.length_a   1.000
_cell.length_b   1.000
_cell.length_c   1.000
_cell.angle_alpha   90.00
_cell.angle_beta   90.00
_cell.angle_gamma   90.00
#
_symmetry.space_group_name_H-M   'P 1'
#
loop_
_entity.id
_entity.type
_entity.pdbx_description
1 polymer ?
#
loop_
_entity_poly.entity_id
_entity_poly.type
_entity_poly.pdbx_seq_one_letter_code
_entity_poly.pdbx_strand_id
1 'polypeptide(L)' 'MNKQLQYKGYIGDVNYDPEGKYYYGQIQNISAAVGYDGNNLLELEEDFHTAVDDYIILISQL' A
#
# COMPACT_ATOMS: atom_id res chain seq x y z
N MET A 1 -6.17 -15.76 7.69
CA MET A 1 -5.99 -14.44 8.32
C MET A 1 -5.32 -13.57 7.28
N ASN A 2 -6.03 -12.62 6.68
CA ASN A 2 -5.46 -11.74 5.66
C ASN A 2 -4.53 -10.77 6.40
N LYS A 3 -3.26 -10.73 6.01
CA LYS A 3 -2.33 -9.72 6.55
C LYS A 3 -2.72 -8.37 5.96
N GLN A 4 -2.70 -7.34 6.80
CA GLN A 4 -3.00 -5.96 6.41
C GLN A 4 -1.93 -5.06 6.98
N LEU A 5 -1.60 -4.00 6.24
CA LEU A 5 -0.81 -2.88 6.70
C LEU A 5 -1.74 -1.77 7.19
N GLN A 6 -1.28 -0.99 8.17
CA GLN A 6 -2.04 0.12 8.72
C GLN A 6 -1.14 1.33 8.94
N TYR A 7 -1.52 2.48 8.40
CA TYR A 7 -0.76 3.73 8.56
C TYR A 7 -1.68 4.94 8.44
N LYS A 8 -1.59 5.87 9.39
CA LYS A 8 -2.43 7.09 9.43
C LYS A 8 -3.94 6.84 9.28
N GLY A 9 -4.43 5.68 9.72
CA GLY A 9 -5.83 5.27 9.61
C GLY A 9 -6.22 4.63 8.27
N TYR A 10 -5.29 4.52 7.32
CA TYR A 10 -5.45 3.78 6.07
C TYR A 10 -5.09 2.32 6.25
N ILE A 11 -5.72 1.46 5.43
CA ILE A 11 -5.53 0.01 5.43
C ILE A 11 -5.01 -0.39 4.06
N GLY A 12 -3.94 -1.19 4.04
CA GLY A 12 -3.40 -1.81 2.85
C GLY A 12 -3.51 -3.33 2.93
N ASP A 13 -3.75 -4.01 1.80
CA ASP A 13 -3.65 -5.47 1.73
C ASP A 13 -2.22 -5.94 1.46
N VAL A 14 -1.93 -7.21 1.69
CA VAL A 14 -0.61 -7.80 1.46
C VAL A 14 -0.79 -9.05 0.61
N ASN A 15 -0.30 -8.98 -0.63
CA ASN A 15 -0.30 -10.07 -1.58
C ASN A 15 1.14 -10.42 -1.98
N TYR A 16 1.35 -11.64 -2.46
CA TYR A 16 2.64 -12.11 -2.95
C TYR A 16 2.45 -12.73 -4.34
N ASP A 17 3.27 -12.30 -5.30
CA ASP A 17 3.38 -12.91 -6.62
C ASP A 17 4.50 -13.97 -6.60
N PRO A 18 4.17 -15.27 -6.75
CA PRO A 18 5.19 -16.33 -6.76
C PRO A 18 6.01 -16.39 -8.06
N GLU A 19 5.49 -15.91 -9.18
CA GLU A 19 6.19 -15.89 -10.47
C GLU A 19 7.20 -14.74 -10.52
N GLY A 20 6.75 -13.54 -10.14
CA GLY A 20 7.57 -12.33 -10.06
C GLY A 20 8.45 -12.25 -8.83
N LYS A 21 8.15 -13.04 -7.78
CA LYS A 21 8.83 -13.06 -6.48
C LYS A 21 8.84 -11.71 -5.75
N TYR A 22 7.72 -10.99 -5.78
CA TYR A 22 7.58 -9.70 -5.10
C TYR A 22 6.23 -9.63 -4.36
N TYR A 23 6.14 -8.72 -3.40
CA TYR A 23 4.92 -8.40 -2.70
C TYR A 23 4.26 -7.18 -3.33
N TYR A 24 2.93 -7.12 -3.27
CA TYR A 24 2.16 -5.98 -3.74
C TYR A 24 0.90 -5.79 -2.91
N GLY A 25 0.34 -4.58 -2.97
CA GLY A 25 -0.94 -4.26 -2.38
C GLY A 25 -1.54 -2.98 -2.92
N GLN A 26 -2.70 -2.62 -2.38
CA GLN A 26 -3.45 -1.43 -2.69
C GLN A 26 -4.06 -0.84 -1.41
N ILE A 27 -4.11 0.49 -1.33
CA ILE A 27 -4.84 1.18 -0.27
C ILE A 27 -6.34 0.87 -0.44
N GLN A 28 -6.95 0.40 0.64
CA GLN A 28 -8.34 -0.03 0.69
C GLN A 28 -9.25 1.11 1.17
N ASN A 29 -10.53 1.05 0.77
CA ASN A 29 -11.58 1.98 1.20
C ASN A 29 -11.33 3.47 0.87
N ILE A 30 -10.63 3.75 -0.23
CA ILE A 30 -10.44 5.09 -0.77
C ILE A 30 -11.10 5.25 -2.14
N SER A 31 -11.26 6.48 -2.62
CA SER A 31 -11.91 6.80 -3.91
C SER A 31 -10.99 6.67 -5.12
N ALA A 32 -9.71 6.33 -4.91
CA ALA A 32 -8.68 6.23 -5.95
C ALA A 32 -8.04 4.84 -5.96
N ALA A 33 -7.41 4.47 -7.08
CA ALA A 33 -6.57 3.30 -7.17
C ALA A 33 -5.12 3.68 -6.84
N VAL A 34 -4.63 3.31 -5.67
CA VAL A 34 -3.26 3.58 -5.21
C VAL A 34 -2.61 2.27 -4.80
N GLY A 35 -1.68 1.79 -5.63
CA GLY A 35 -0.91 0.57 -5.40
C GLY A 35 0.47 0.84 -4.81
N TYR A 36 1.07 -0.19 -4.25
CA TYR A 36 2.43 -0.21 -3.72
C TYR A 36 3.01 -1.62 -3.83
N ASP A 37 4.34 -1.74 -3.88
CA ASP A 37 5.04 -3.01 -4.02
C ASP A 37 6.41 -3.04 -3.32
N GLY A 38 7.00 -4.23 -3.22
CA GLY A 38 8.33 -4.39 -2.64
C GLY A 38 8.84 -5.83 -2.75
N ASN A 39 10.17 -6.01 -2.79
CA ASN A 39 10.77 -7.35 -2.91
C ASN A 39 10.73 -8.14 -1.60
N ASN A 40 10.43 -7.46 -0.49
CA ASN A 40 10.23 -8.05 0.82
C ASN A 40 9.19 -7.23 1.60
N LEU A 41 8.80 -7.73 2.78
CA LEU A 41 7.76 -7.08 3.58
C LEU A 41 8.16 -5.69 4.12
N LEU A 42 9.47 -5.43 4.32
CA LEU A 42 9.93 -4.12 4.77
C LEU A 42 9.78 -3.09 3.64
N GLU A 43 10.25 -3.42 2.44
CA GLU A 43 10.08 -2.56 1.25
C GLU A 43 8.59 -2.31 0.96
N LEU A 44 7.75 -3.34 1.06
CA LEU A 44 6.30 -3.19 0.88
C LEU A 44 5.68 -2.23 1.90
N GLU A 45 6.11 -2.28 3.16
CA GLU A 45 5.60 -1.41 4.23
C GLU A 45 6.08 0.04 4.04
N GLU A 46 7.33 0.24 3.62
CA GLU A 46 7.87 1.56 3.29
C GLU A 46 7.16 2.19 2.09
N ASP A 47 6.90 1.41 1.04
CA ASP A 47 6.18 1.88 -0.15
C ASP A 47 4.70 2.15 0.16
N PHE A 48 4.07 1.34 1.02
CA PHE A 48 2.72 1.62 1.54
C PHE A 48 2.64 2.96 2.28
N HIS A 49 3.61 3.28 3.13
CA HIS A 49 3.64 4.58 3.83
C HIS A 49 3.79 5.75 2.85
N THR A 50 4.65 5.59 1.85
CA THR A 50 4.84 6.59 0.77
C THR A 50 3.55 6.79 -0.01
N ALA A 51 2.90 5.71 -0.44
CA ALA A 51 1.65 5.74 -1.17
C ALA A 51 0.50 6.41 -0.38
N VAL A 52 0.43 6.18 0.95
CA VAL A 52 -0.54 6.86 1.83
C VAL A 52 -0.25 8.35 1.93
N ASP A 53 1.01 8.73 2.10
CA ASP A 53 1.41 10.13 2.23
C ASP A 53 1.15 10.91 0.94
N ASP A 54 1.47 10.32 -0.21
CA ASP A 54 1.18 10.89 -1.53
C ASP A 54 -0.32 11.03 -1.76
N TYR A 55 -1.12 10.03 -1.37
CA TYR A 55 -2.58 10.11 -1.46
C TYR A 55 -3.15 11.24 -0.60
N ILE A 56 -2.69 11.39 0.65
CA ILE A 56 -3.12 12.48 1.54
C ILE A 56 -2.76 13.85 0.95
N ILE A 57 -1.56 13.99 0.38
CA ILE A 57 -1.14 15.23 -0.29
C ILE A 57 -2.04 15.54 -1.47
N LEU A 58 -2.31 14.55 -2.34
CA LEU A 58 -3.17 14.71 -3.51
C LEU A 58 -4.56 15.22 -3.14
N ILE A 59 -5.21 14.62 -2.13
CA ILE A 59 -6.58 15.02 -1.74
C ILE A 59 -6.61 16.33 -0.94
N SER A 60 -5.49 16.76 -0.35
CA SER A 60 -5.43 18.04 0.38
C SER A 60 -5.28 19.26 -0.54
N GLN A 61 -5.02 19.03 -1.83
CA GLN A 61 -4.87 20.07 -2.86
C GLN A 61 -6.14 20.24 -3.73
N LEU A 62 -7.18 19.42 -3.47
CA LEU A 62 -8.48 19.46 -4.14
C LEU A 62 -9.50 20.23 -3.30
#